data_AF-A0A1F9HN51-F1
#
_entry.id   AF-A0A1F9HN51-F1
#
_cell.length_a   1.000
_cell.length_b   1.000
_cell.length_c   1.000
_cell.angle_alpha   90.00
_cell.angle_beta   90.00
_cell.angle_gamma   90.00
#
_symmetry.space_group_name_H-M   'P 1'
#
loop_
_entity.id
_entity.type
_entity.pdbx_description
1 polymer ?
#
loop_
_entity_poly.entity_id
_entity_poly.type
_entity_poly.pdbx_seq_one_letter_code
_entity_poly.pdbx_strand_id
1 'polypeptide(L)'
;MRIMFDLMGTVLGALDRSLRPGIKDLIEELRKTGNMVYFWTNGRPEYYTKLLNDAGIAGEVYSKNGPLPFKPDICVDDTPEKWMPGMVFRVEMYVATGETASPLTMVNIVPGEYQRI
;
A
#
# COMPACT_ATOMS: atom_id res chain seq x y z
N MET A 1 3.12 14.64 -1.27
CA MET A 1 1.73 14.13 -1.19
C MET A 1 1.62 13.10 -0.08
N ARG A 2 0.41 12.82 0.41
CA ARG A 2 0.11 11.72 1.34
C ARG A 2 -0.33 10.49 0.53
N ILE A 3 0.51 9.48 0.50
CA ILE A 3 0.29 8.23 -0.23
C ILE A 3 -0.03 7.14 0.78
N MET A 4 -1.17 6.47 0.61
CA MET A 4 -1.66 5.42 1.48
C MET A 4 -1.63 4.09 0.73
N PHE A 5 -0.86 3.12 1.22
CA PHE A 5 -0.81 1.76 0.66
C PHE A 5 -1.68 0.81 1.50
N ASP A 6 -2.50 -0.01 0.85
CA ASP A 6 -2.99 -1.21 1.51
C ASP A 6 -1.84 -2.16 1.85
N LEU A 7 -2.06 -3.04 2.83
CA LEU A 7 -1.08 -4.02 3.26
C LEU A 7 -1.26 -5.38 2.59
N MET A 8 -2.41 -6.04 2.73
CA MET A 8 -2.55 -7.45 2.37
C MET A 8 -2.93 -7.60 0.90
N GLY A 9 -2.04 -8.22 0.10
CA GLY A 9 -2.20 -8.28 -1.35
C GLY A 9 -1.53 -7.11 -2.07
N THR A 10 -1.17 -6.04 -1.36
CA THR A 10 -0.50 -4.87 -1.95
C THR A 10 0.98 -4.80 -1.56
N VAL A 11 1.30 -4.58 -0.28
CA VAL A 11 2.68 -4.53 0.26
C VAL A 11 3.16 -5.91 0.70
N LEU A 12 2.24 -6.73 1.18
CA LEU A 12 2.45 -8.07 1.73
C LEU A 12 1.71 -9.10 0.88
N GLY A 13 2.21 -10.33 0.86
CA GLY A 13 1.54 -11.44 0.19
C GLY A 13 0.17 -11.71 0.80
N ALA A 14 -0.85 -11.86 -0.04
CA ALA A 14 -2.24 -12.06 0.37
C ALA A 14 -2.43 -13.30 1.28
N LEU A 15 -1.57 -14.31 1.13
CA LEU A 15 -1.69 -15.60 1.82
C LEU A 15 -0.63 -15.83 2.90
N ASP A 16 0.58 -15.35 2.72
CA ASP A 16 1.75 -15.69 3.54
C ASP A 16 2.38 -14.49 4.27
N ARG A 17 1.92 -13.27 3.97
CA ARG A 17 2.43 -12.00 4.50
C ARG A 17 3.90 -11.74 4.19
N SER A 18 4.49 -12.43 3.22
CA SER A 18 5.84 -12.11 2.77
C SER A 18 5.87 -10.72 2.14
N LEU A 19 7.00 -10.01 2.22
CA LEU A 19 7.11 -8.70 1.57
C LEU A 19 7.03 -8.85 0.06
N ARG A 20 6.32 -7.93 -0.58
CA ARG A 20 6.34 -7.81 -2.04
C ARG A 20 7.74 -7.40 -2.50
N PRO A 21 8.34 -8.11 -3.48
CA PRO A 21 9.66 -7.74 -4.01
C PRO A 21 9.71 -6.29 -4.50
N GLY A 22 10.76 -5.56 -4.12
CA GLY A 22 10.99 -4.16 -4.49
C GLY A 22 10.19 -3.12 -3.69
N ILE A 23 9.28 -3.53 -2.81
CA ILE A 23 8.40 -2.57 -2.12
C ILE A 23 9.16 -1.60 -1.21
N LYS A 24 10.23 -2.07 -0.57
CA LYS A 24 11.06 -1.23 0.30
C LYS A 24 11.72 -0.10 -0.47
N ASP A 25 12.39 -0.43 -1.58
CA ASP A 25 13.08 0.54 -2.42
C ASP A 25 12.08 1.56 -2.99
N LEU A 26 10.90 1.11 -3.42
CA LEU A 26 9.82 1.99 -3.88
C LEU A 26 9.37 2.97 -2.79
N ILE A 27 9.13 2.49 -1.56
CA ILE A 27 8.72 3.37 -0.46
C ILE A 27 9.82 4.40 -0.14
N GLU A 28 11.08 4.00 -0.16
CA GLU A 28 12.21 4.91 0.04
C GLU A 28 12.33 5.95 -1.08
N GLU A 29 12.16 5.56 -2.34
CA GLU A 29 12.16 6.47 -3.48
C GLU A 29 11.03 7.49 -3.40
N LEU A 30 9.80 7.05 -3.11
CA LEU A 30 8.65 7.94 -2.93
C LEU A 30 8.90 8.97 -1.81
N ARG A 31 9.55 8.55 -0.73
CA ARG A 31 9.91 9.45 0.38
C ARG A 31 11.00 10.45 -0.02
N LYS A 32 12.01 10.03 -0.79
CA LYS A 32 13.07 10.93 -1.29
C LYS A 32 12.51 12.07 -2.15
N THR A 33 11.37 11.87 -2.82
CA THR A 33 10.69 12.93 -3.57
C THR A 33 9.75 13.79 -2.71
N GLY A 34 9.84 13.71 -1.38
CA GLY A 34 9.06 14.53 -0.45
C GLY A 34 7.63 14.02 -0.20
N ASN A 35 7.31 12.77 -0.55
CA ASN A 35 6.01 12.19 -0.20
C ASN A 35 6.00 11.61 1.20
N MET A 36 4.85 11.72 1.86
CA MET A 36 4.54 11.04 3.11
C MET A 36 3.86 9.72 2.76
N VAL A 37 4.46 8.60 3.16
CA VAL A 37 3.95 7.26 2.89
C VAL A 37 3.39 6.65 4.16
N TYR A 38 2.15 6.21 4.08
CA TYR A 38 1.36 5.59 5.15
C TYR A 38 0.81 4.24 4.70
N PHE A 39 0.34 3.45 5.67
CA PHE A 39 -0.18 2.11 5.42
C PHE A 39 -1.58 1.94 5.97
N TRP A 40 -2.37 1.10 5.32
CA TRP A 40 -3.77 0.86 5.65
C TRP A 40 -4.05 -0.64 5.72
N THR A 41 -4.90 -1.04 6.67
CA THR A 41 -5.25 -2.46 6.84
C THR A 41 -6.67 -2.64 7.34
N ASN A 42 -7.29 -3.75 6.95
CA ASN A 42 -8.51 -4.27 7.57
C ASN A 42 -8.23 -5.07 8.87
N GLY A 43 -6.96 -5.40 9.15
CA GLY A 43 -6.56 -6.10 10.37
C GLY A 43 -6.15 -5.14 11.51
N ARG A 44 -5.38 -5.68 12.47
CA ARG A 44 -4.90 -4.92 13.64
C ARG A 44 -3.67 -4.08 13.30
N PRO A 45 -3.73 -2.73 13.33
CA PRO A 45 -2.62 -1.88 12.91
C PRO A 45 -1.30 -2.18 13.62
N GLU A 46 -1.33 -2.42 14.94
CA GLU A 46 -0.15 -2.69 15.76
C GLU A 46 0.63 -3.94 15.31
N TYR A 47 -0.08 -4.95 14.83
CA TYR A 47 0.53 -6.17 14.30
C TYR A 47 1.32 -5.88 13.02
N TYR A 48 0.73 -5.13 12.11
CA TYR A 48 1.36 -4.79 10.84
C TYR A 48 2.46 -3.75 10.99
N THR A 49 2.32 -2.79 11.92
CA THR A 49 3.39 -1.85 12.26
C THR A 49 4.65 -2.61 12.68
N LYS A 50 4.49 -3.64 13.53
CA LYS A 50 5.62 -4.49 13.92
C LYS A 50 6.21 -5.23 12.71
N LEU A 51 5.38 -5.85 11.89
CA LEU A 51 5.83 -6.60 10.71
C LEU A 51 6.63 -5.72 9.74
N LEU A 52 6.14 -4.52 9.44
CA LEU A 52 6.83 -3.55 8.58
C LEU A 52 8.15 -3.08 9.21
N ASN A 53 8.18 -2.81 10.52
CA ASN A 53 9.40 -2.42 11.21
C ASN A 53 10.46 -3.53 11.21
N ASP A 54 10.05 -4.78 11.45
CA ASP A 54 10.94 -5.95 11.38
C ASP A 54 11.50 -6.15 9.95
N ALA A 55 10.74 -5.72 8.93
CA ALA A 55 11.15 -5.65 7.52
C ALA A 55 12.01 -4.41 7.14
N GLY A 56 12.25 -3.50 8.09
CA GLY A 56 12.98 -2.25 7.84
C GLY A 56 12.19 -1.20 7.04
N ILE A 57 10.86 -1.29 7.03
CA ILE A 57 9.95 -0.31 6.44
C ILE A 57 9.28 0.46 7.60
N ALA A 58 9.85 1.60 7.96
CA ALA A 58 9.20 2.48 8.93
C ALA A 58 7.90 3.06 8.36
N GLY A 59 6.88 3.27 9.18
CA GLY A 59 5.68 4.04 8.80
C GLY A 59 4.49 3.79 9.72
N GLU A 60 3.52 4.69 9.67
CA GLU A 60 2.29 4.57 10.44
C GLU A 60 1.29 3.70 9.70
N VAL A 61 0.69 2.74 10.43
CA VAL A 61 -0.39 1.89 9.95
C VAL A 61 -1.70 2.37 10.55
N TYR A 62 -2.70 2.57 9.70
CA TYR A 62 -4.06 2.93 10.09
C TYR A 62 -5.03 1.79 9.82
N SER A 63 -6.18 1.80 10.51
CA SER A 63 -7.29 0.88 10.25
C SER A 63 -8.20 1.45 9.16
N LYS A 64 -8.66 0.59 8.24
CA LYS A 64 -9.74 0.91 7.28
C LYS A 64 -11.11 1.07 7.96
N ASN A 65 -11.26 0.50 9.16
CA ASN A 65 -12.50 0.57 9.96
C ASN A 65 -12.56 1.79 10.89
N GLY A 66 -11.65 2.76 10.74
CA GLY A 66 -11.55 3.93 11.61
C GLY A 66 -11.33 5.22 10.84
N PRO A 67 -11.60 6.38 11.49
CA PRO A 67 -11.32 7.67 10.88
C PRO A 67 -9.80 7.85 10.68
N LEU A 68 -9.42 8.39 9.52
CA LEU A 68 -8.06 8.84 9.28
C LEU A 68 -7.88 10.27 9.81
N PRO A 69 -6.70 10.62 10.36
CA PRO A 69 -6.42 11.98 10.80
C PRO A 69 -6.18 12.96 9.64
N PHE A 70 -6.14 12.46 8.40
CA PHE A 70 -5.97 13.23 7.17
C PHE A 70 -6.67 12.54 6.00
N LYS A 71 -6.85 13.27 4.91
CA LYS A 71 -7.28 12.72 3.61
C LYS A 71 -6.03 12.36 2.78
N PRO A 72 -5.82 11.07 2.42
CA PRO A 72 -4.82 10.68 1.42
C PRO A 72 -5.04 11.39 0.09
N ASP A 73 -3.94 11.79 -0.55
CA ASP A 73 -3.95 12.29 -1.94
C ASP A 73 -3.99 11.12 -2.92
N ILE A 74 -3.31 10.02 -2.56
CA ILE A 74 -3.19 8.80 -3.35
C ILE A 74 -3.48 7.58 -2.45
N CYS A 75 -4.29 6.65 -2.94
CA CYS A 75 -4.48 5.32 -2.37
C CYS A 75 -3.98 4.26 -3.36
N VAL A 76 -3.20 3.28 -2.89
CA VAL A 76 -2.72 2.16 -3.69
C VAL A 76 -3.24 0.87 -3.06
N ASP A 77 -4.03 0.10 -3.82
CA ASP A 77 -4.75 -1.07 -3.29
C ASP A 77 -4.95 -2.12 -4.40
N ASP A 78 -4.91 -3.40 -4.07
CA ASP A 78 -5.19 -4.48 -5.01
C ASP A 78 -6.71 -4.73 -5.21
N THR A 79 -7.50 -4.33 -4.21
CA THR A 79 -8.97 -4.38 -4.18
C THR A 79 -9.57 -3.02 -3.78
N PRO A 80 -9.36 -1.97 -4.58
CA PRO A 80 -9.78 -0.62 -4.23
C PRO A 80 -11.29 -0.52 -4.03
N GLU A 81 -11.70 0.26 -3.04
CA GLU A 81 -13.10 0.47 -2.68
C GLU A 81 -13.58 1.86 -3.09
N LYS A 82 -14.88 1.99 -3.43
CA LYS A 82 -15.45 3.25 -3.96
C LYS A 82 -15.35 4.44 -3.02
N TRP A 83 -15.22 4.19 -1.72
CA TRP A 83 -15.15 5.22 -0.69
C TRP A 83 -13.72 5.73 -0.46
N MET A 84 -12.71 5.10 -1.07
CA MET A 84 -11.31 5.51 -0.90
C MET A 84 -11.09 6.94 -1.42
N PRO A 85 -10.43 7.79 -0.63
CA PRO A 85 -10.24 9.19 -0.98
C PRO A 85 -9.11 9.39 -2.00
N GLY A 86 -9.14 10.54 -2.68
CA GLY A 86 -8.04 10.98 -3.54
C GLY A 86 -7.99 10.22 -4.86
N MET A 87 -6.80 10.13 -5.44
CA MET A 87 -6.54 9.31 -6.61
C MET A 87 -6.30 7.86 -6.18
N VAL A 88 -7.09 6.94 -6.69
CA VAL A 88 -6.96 5.52 -6.36
C VAL A 88 -6.20 4.83 -7.48
N PHE A 89 -5.19 4.04 -7.15
CA PHE A 89 -4.41 3.25 -8.09
C PHE A 89 -4.58 1.79 -7.74
N ARG A 90 -5.04 1.01 -8.72
CA ARG A 90 -5.17 -0.43 -8.57
C ARG A 90 -3.84 -1.09 -8.92
N VAL A 91 -3.42 -2.05 -8.10
CA VAL A 91 -2.30 -2.93 -8.41
C VAL A 91 -2.77 -4.37 -8.50
N GLU A 92 -1.98 -5.22 -9.15
CA GLU A 92 -2.23 -6.66 -9.07
C GLU A 92 -1.99 -7.16 -7.65
N MET A 93 -2.91 -8.01 -7.17
CA MET A 93 -2.76 -8.71 -5.91
C MET A 93 -1.48 -9.52 -5.91
N TYR A 94 -0.62 -9.25 -4.94
CA TYR A 94 0.58 -10.02 -4.70
C TYR A 94 0.22 -11.29 -3.94
N VAL A 95 0.29 -12.41 -4.66
CA VAL A 95 0.28 -13.75 -4.08
C VAL A 95 1.69 -14.27 -4.19
N ALA A 96 2.33 -14.53 -3.06
CA ALA A 96 3.67 -15.11 -3.02
C ALA A 96 3.60 -16.61 -3.38
N THR A 97 3.34 -16.91 -4.64
CA THR A 97 3.55 -18.25 -5.19
C THR A 97 4.88 -18.26 -5.92
N GLY A 98 5.66 -19.32 -5.70
CA GLY A 98 7.09 -19.38 -5.97
C GLY A 98 7.57 -19.27 -7.43
N GLU A 99 6.75 -18.82 -8.39
CA GLU A 99 7.15 -18.81 -9.81
C GLU A 99 7.13 -17.45 -10.50
N THR A 100 6.33 -16.45 -10.12
CA THR A 100 6.43 -15.10 -10.74
C THR A 100 5.77 -14.04 -9.86
N ALA A 101 6.52 -13.49 -8.90
CA ALA A 101 6.10 -12.30 -8.18
C ALA A 101 6.35 -11.05 -9.04
N SER A 102 5.29 -10.44 -9.60
CA SER A 102 5.42 -9.17 -10.33
C SER A 102 5.92 -8.06 -9.38
N PRO A 103 7.15 -7.53 -9.57
CA PRO A 103 7.67 -6.47 -8.72
C PRO A 103 6.77 -5.23 -8.84
N LEU A 104 6.50 -4.57 -7.72
CA LEU A 104 5.82 -3.28 -7.74
C LEU A 104 6.88 -2.22 -8.01
N THR A 105 6.95 -1.78 -9.27
CA THR A 105 7.78 -0.65 -9.68
C THR A 105 6.90 0.57 -9.90
N MET A 106 7.49 1.77 -9.90
CA MET A 106 6.81 3.03 -10.25
C MET A 106 6.05 2.97 -11.59
N VAL A 107 6.36 2.00 -12.45
CA VAL A 107 5.80 1.81 -13.80
C VAL A 107 4.46 1.05 -13.80
N ASN A 108 4.09 0.38 -12.70
CA ASN A 108 2.86 -0.42 -12.60
C ASN A 108 1.71 0.28 -11.85
N ILE A 109 1.87 1.57 -11.56
CA ILE A 109 0.85 2.40 -10.91
C ILE A 109 -0.07 2.97 -12.02
N VAL A 110 -1.09 2.21 -12.41
CA VAL A 110 -2.10 2.65 -13.41
C VAL A 110 -3.16 3.49 -12.70
N PRO A 111 -3.45 4.74 -13.15
CA PRO A 111 -4.55 5.53 -12.58
C PRO A 111 -5.82 4.69 -12.55
N GLY A 112 -6.43 4.51 -11.38
CA GLY A 112 -7.70 3.83 -11.27
C GLY A 112 -8.74 4.58 -12.09
N GLU A 113 -9.35 3.89 -13.05
CA GLU A 113 -10.41 4.42 -13.88
C GLU A 113 -11.66 4.70 -13.03
N TYR A 114 -11.76 5.85 -12.35
CA TYR A 114 -13.06 6.40 -11.97
C TYR A 114 -13.08 7.92 -12.10
N GLN A 115 -14.00 8.35 -12.95
CA GLN A 115 -14.28 9.73 -13.34
C GLN A 115 -14.66 10.59 -12.11
N ARG A 116 -14.24 11.86 -12.15
CA ARG A 116 -14.71 12.92 -11.26
C ARG A 116 -16.24 12.85 -11.14
N ILE A 117 -16.75 12.75 -9.92
CA ILE A 117 -18.10 13.21 -9.58
C ILE A 117 -18.00 14.70 -9.29
#